data_AF-A0A845URK7-F1
#
_entry.id   AF-A0A845URK7-F1
#
_cell.length_a   1.000
_cell.length_b   1.000
_cell.length_c   1.000
_cell.angle_alpha   90.00
_cell.angle_beta   90.00
_cell.angle_gamma   90.00
#
_symmetry.space_group_name_H-M   'P 1'
#
loop_
_entity.id
_entity.type
_entity.pdbx_description
1 polymer ?
#
loop_
_entity_poly.entity_id
_entity_poly.type
_entity_poly.pdbx_seq_one_letter_code
_entity_poly.pdbx_strand_id
1 'polypeptide(L)'
;MRHSSFGAFFLFSLTPLVAQAQQETGTQEGTAADSAPVVISDVTWSHSLQRGLPVNDLEGPGATLQLVCDPDRVFGPQPNGSFAVSLPQERAPARIVVLAQTGEQAAFELEDGRALQTKADPEAWATLVAILGSSTEFAVVSAHDAVTWNVGDVLAGPCD
;
A
#
# COMPACT_ATOMS: atom_id res chain seq x y z
N MET A 1 78.98 47.49 13.08
CA MET A 1 78.43 47.23 14.43
C MET A 1 78.08 45.75 14.51
N ARG A 2 78.42 45.14 15.65
CA ARG A 2 78.10 43.79 16.21
C ARG A 2 76.78 43.17 15.72
N HIS A 3 76.52 41.85 15.59
CA HIS A 3 77.10 40.57 16.06
C HIS A 3 76.47 39.42 15.22
N SER A 4 77.26 38.42 14.79
CA SER A 4 77.33 37.02 15.30
C SER A 4 76.35 35.99 14.71
N SER A 5 76.95 34.85 14.37
CA SER A 5 76.45 33.54 13.94
C SER A 5 75.24 32.97 14.70
N PHE A 6 74.49 32.05 14.07
CA PHE A 6 74.54 30.60 14.36
C PHE A 6 73.62 29.86 13.38
N GLY A 7 74.09 28.72 12.86
CA GLY A 7 73.34 27.88 11.92
C GLY A 7 72.37 26.93 12.63
N ALA A 8 71.41 26.41 11.86
CA ALA A 8 70.69 25.18 12.17
C ALA A 8 70.22 24.53 10.86
N PHE A 9 70.79 23.36 10.56
CA PHE A 9 70.32 22.41 9.56
C PHE A 9 68.95 21.86 10.00
N PHE A 10 67.94 21.91 9.13
CA PHE A 10 66.72 21.12 9.28
C PHE A 10 66.63 20.10 8.15
N LEU A 11 66.89 18.84 8.52
CA LEU A 11 66.59 17.65 7.73
C LEU A 11 65.06 17.44 7.75
N PHE A 12 64.42 17.55 6.58
CA PHE A 12 63.04 17.12 6.39
C PHE A 12 63.03 15.61 6.11
N SER A 13 62.77 14.83 7.15
CA SER A 13 62.47 13.40 7.05
C SER A 13 61.08 13.19 6.46
N LEU A 14 61.01 12.42 5.37
CA LEU A 14 59.80 11.81 4.82
C LEU A 14 59.17 10.87 5.86
N THR A 15 57.89 11.09 6.18
CA THR A 15 57.04 10.12 6.87
C THR A 15 55.81 9.81 6.01
N PRO A 16 55.38 8.53 5.94
CA PRO A 16 54.33 8.08 5.05
C PRO A 16 52.93 8.46 5.55
N LEU A 17 52.08 8.83 4.59
CA LEU A 17 50.64 9.06 4.75
C LEU A 17 49.96 7.74 5.13
N VAL A 18 49.75 7.52 6.44
CA VAL A 18 48.86 6.46 6.92
C VAL A 18 47.42 6.96 6.70
N ALA A 19 46.75 6.39 5.72
CA ALA A 19 45.32 6.56 5.53
C ALA A 19 44.56 5.81 6.64
N GLN A 20 44.19 6.51 7.71
CA GLN A 20 43.11 6.10 8.60
C GLN A 20 41.89 6.96 8.28
N ALA A 21 41.07 6.51 7.32
CA ALA A 21 39.72 7.02 7.20
C ALA A 21 38.85 6.27 8.22
N GLN A 22 38.47 7.00 9.25
CA GLN A 22 37.64 6.57 10.36
C GLN A 22 36.28 6.14 9.84
N GLN A 23 35.82 4.96 10.27
CA GLN A 23 34.40 4.60 10.23
C GLN A 23 33.67 5.54 11.20
N GLU A 24 33.07 6.60 10.68
CA GLU A 24 32.05 7.34 11.42
C GLU A 24 30.77 6.51 11.41
N THR A 25 30.55 5.90 12.56
CA THR A 25 29.29 5.35 13.04
C THR A 25 28.24 6.47 13.08
N GLY A 26 27.67 6.80 11.93
CA GLY A 26 26.44 7.57 11.82
C GLY A 26 25.28 6.61 11.92
N THR A 27 24.76 6.40 13.14
CA THR A 27 23.44 5.81 13.36
C THR A 27 22.41 6.77 12.75
N GLN A 28 22.13 6.59 11.46
CA GLN A 28 20.91 7.12 10.88
C GLN A 28 19.83 6.09 11.20
N GLU A 29 19.30 6.20 12.42
CA GLU A 29 18.05 5.57 12.83
C GLU A 29 16.93 6.24 12.02
N GLY A 30 16.89 5.94 10.72
CA GLY A 30 15.67 6.01 9.97
C GLY A 30 14.79 4.96 10.59
N THR A 31 13.93 5.37 11.51
CA THR A 31 12.75 4.60 11.90
C THR A 31 11.93 4.44 10.62
N ALA A 32 12.29 3.46 9.78
CA ALA A 32 11.26 2.71 9.10
C ALA A 32 10.43 2.18 10.26
N ALA A 33 9.31 2.86 10.55
CA ALA A 33 8.28 2.27 11.36
C ALA A 33 7.96 0.97 10.61
N ASP A 34 8.48 -0.12 11.15
CA ASP A 34 8.13 -1.47 10.77
C ASP A 34 6.68 -1.62 11.23
N SER A 35 5.78 -1.01 10.46
CA SER A 35 4.35 -1.03 10.70
C SER A 35 3.98 -2.48 10.53
N ALA A 36 3.81 -3.18 11.65
CA ALA A 36 3.34 -4.54 11.66
C ALA A 36 2.09 -4.62 10.75
N PRO A 37 1.95 -5.69 9.94
CA PRO A 37 0.81 -5.85 9.05
C PRO A 37 -0.50 -5.66 9.83
N VAL A 38 -1.34 -4.74 9.38
CA VAL A 38 -2.61 -4.45 10.06
C VAL A 38 -3.57 -5.58 9.75
N VAL A 39 -4.05 -6.28 10.78
CA VAL A 39 -5.08 -7.31 10.64
C VAL A 39 -6.36 -6.80 11.28
N ILE A 40 -7.43 -6.76 10.49
CA ILE A 40 -8.77 -6.35 10.92
C ILE A 40 -9.64 -7.60 10.96
N SER A 41 -10.13 -7.95 12.14
CA SER A 41 -10.98 -9.12 12.38
C SER A 41 -12.34 -8.71 12.91
N ASP A 42 -13.27 -9.67 12.93
CA ASP A 42 -14.63 -9.51 13.48
C ASP A 42 -15.45 -8.42 12.78
N VAL A 43 -15.15 -8.19 11.49
CA VAL A 43 -15.88 -7.25 10.63
C VAL A 43 -16.79 -8.01 9.67
N THR A 44 -17.91 -7.39 9.32
CA THR A 44 -18.88 -7.97 8.39
C THR A 44 -19.21 -6.96 7.30
N TRP A 45 -19.51 -7.48 6.12
CA TRP A 45 -20.02 -6.64 5.03
C TRP A 45 -21.33 -5.99 5.46
N SER A 46 -21.42 -4.69 5.25
CA SER A 46 -22.68 -3.97 5.31
C SER A 46 -23.19 -3.74 3.90
N HIS A 47 -24.50 -3.85 3.72
CA HIS A 47 -25.15 -3.77 2.41
C HIS A 47 -26.13 -2.60 2.39
N SER A 48 -26.07 -1.79 1.35
CA SER A 48 -26.99 -0.70 1.12
C SER A 48 -27.30 -0.53 -0.37
N LEU A 49 -28.19 0.43 -0.68
CA LEU A 49 -28.54 0.80 -2.04
C LEU A 49 -28.29 2.30 -2.23
N GLN A 50 -27.51 2.65 -3.25
CA GLN A 50 -27.26 4.04 -3.61
C GLN A 50 -27.68 4.29 -5.06
N ARG A 51 -28.72 5.12 -5.24
CA ARG A 51 -29.29 5.43 -6.57
C ARG A 51 -29.68 4.17 -7.37
N GLY A 52 -30.06 3.10 -6.69
CA GLY A 52 -30.44 1.83 -7.32
C GLY A 52 -29.28 0.84 -7.52
N LEU A 53 -28.04 1.21 -7.18
CA LEU A 53 -26.91 0.29 -7.21
C LEU A 53 -26.68 -0.34 -5.83
N PRO A 54 -26.46 -1.67 -5.75
CA PRO A 54 -25.92 -2.31 -4.56
C PRO A 54 -24.57 -1.71 -4.15
N VAL A 55 -24.44 -1.37 -2.87
CA VAL A 55 -23.19 -0.90 -2.26
C VAL A 55 -22.87 -1.82 -1.11
N ASN A 56 -21.63 -2.31 -1.09
CA ASN A 56 -21.11 -3.20 -0.07
C ASN A 56 -19.92 -2.51 0.59
N ASP A 57 -20.05 -2.19 1.87
CA ASP A 57 -19.01 -1.49 2.62
C ASP A 57 -18.41 -2.43 3.68
N LEU A 58 -17.10 -2.32 3.84
CA LEU A 58 -16.34 -2.97 4.90
C LEU A 58 -15.52 -1.91 5.63
N GLU A 59 -15.76 -1.76 6.93
CA GLU A 59 -15.12 -0.74 7.75
C GLU A 59 -14.32 -1.39 8.87
N GLY A 60 -13.13 -0.86 9.12
CA GLY A 60 -12.29 -1.25 10.25
C GLY A 60 -11.43 -0.09 10.74
N PRO A 61 -10.56 -0.31 11.73
CA PRO A 61 -9.76 0.76 12.33
C PRO A 61 -8.86 1.48 11.31
N GLY A 62 -9.32 2.64 10.83
CA GLY A 62 -8.58 3.48 9.87
C GLY A 62 -8.63 3.02 8.41
N ALA A 63 -9.29 1.88 8.12
CA ALA A 63 -9.37 1.30 6.79
C ALA A 63 -10.84 1.14 6.35
N THR A 64 -11.11 1.36 5.07
CA THR A 64 -12.45 1.18 4.47
C THR A 64 -12.34 0.60 3.07
N LEU A 65 -13.22 -0.35 2.75
CA LEU A 65 -13.46 -0.83 1.38
C LEU A 65 -14.91 -0.55 1.02
N GLN A 66 -15.15 -0.16 -0.23
CA GLN A 66 -16.49 -0.02 -0.79
C GLN A 66 -16.54 -0.63 -2.17
N LEU A 67 -17.39 -1.63 -2.36
CA LEU A 67 -17.70 -2.21 -3.66
C LEU A 67 -19.12 -1.81 -4.07
N VAL A 68 -19.21 -0.99 -5.12
CA VAL A 68 -20.46 -0.67 -5.80
C VAL A 68 -20.61 -1.61 -6.99
N CYS A 69 -21.76 -2.25 -7.11
CA CYS A 69 -22.04 -3.23 -8.17
C CYS A 69 -23.15 -2.71 -9.10
N ASP A 70 -23.07 -3.04 -10.38
CA ASP A 70 -24.08 -2.67 -11.39
C ASP A 70 -24.38 -3.87 -12.33
N PRO A 71 -24.85 -5.01 -11.78
CA PRO A 71 -25.17 -6.19 -12.57
C PRO A 71 -26.29 -5.90 -13.58
N ASP A 72 -27.27 -5.08 -13.18
CA ASP A 72 -28.47 -4.75 -13.95
C ASP A 72 -28.26 -3.62 -14.98
N ARG A 73 -27.06 -3.02 -15.02
CA ARG A 73 -26.72 -1.96 -15.99
C ARG A 73 -27.70 -0.77 -15.90
N VAL A 74 -27.97 -0.32 -14.67
CA VAL A 74 -29.05 0.61 -14.32
C VAL A 74 -28.97 1.94 -15.07
N PHE A 75 -27.75 2.39 -15.42
CA PHE A 75 -27.51 3.68 -16.07
C PHE A 75 -27.13 3.60 -17.55
N GLY A 76 -27.11 2.41 -18.15
CA GLY A 76 -26.79 2.22 -19.56
C GLY A 76 -26.02 0.93 -19.83
N PRO A 77 -25.67 0.64 -21.09
CA PRO A 77 -25.10 -0.66 -21.47
C PRO A 77 -23.71 -0.94 -20.88
N GLN A 78 -23.01 0.10 -20.40
CA GLN A 78 -21.73 -0.03 -19.73
C GLN A 78 -21.93 -0.29 -18.23
N PRO A 79 -21.13 -1.15 -17.60
CA PRO A 79 -21.19 -1.32 -16.14
C PRO A 79 -20.88 -0.01 -15.42
N ASN A 80 -21.47 0.23 -14.26
CA ASN A 80 -21.18 1.41 -13.41
C ASN A 80 -20.66 1.02 -12.03
N GLY A 81 -20.08 -0.18 -11.90
CA GLY A 81 -19.45 -0.61 -10.66
C GLY A 81 -18.17 0.16 -10.33
N SER A 82 -17.81 0.21 -9.06
CA SER A 82 -16.55 0.80 -8.60
C SER A 82 -16.07 0.15 -7.32
N PHE A 83 -14.75 0.13 -7.13
CA PHE A 83 -14.11 -0.36 -5.93
C PHE A 83 -13.25 0.74 -5.32
N ALA A 84 -13.58 1.18 -4.11
CA ALA A 84 -12.84 2.21 -3.40
C ALA A 84 -12.15 1.66 -2.16
N VAL A 85 -10.96 2.21 -1.90
CA VAL A 85 -10.07 1.76 -0.84
C VAL A 85 -9.50 2.98 -0.12
N SER A 86 -9.55 2.95 1.20
CA SER A 86 -8.80 3.85 2.07
C SER A 86 -8.03 3.01 3.08
N LEU A 87 -6.71 3.20 3.16
CA LEU A 87 -5.84 2.49 4.10
C LEU A 87 -5.35 3.44 5.21
N PRO A 88 -4.99 2.93 6.40
CA PRO A 88 -4.57 3.76 7.54
C PRO A 88 -3.40 4.72 7.25
N GLN A 89 -2.38 4.25 6.54
CA GLN A 89 -1.17 5.01 6.16
C GLN A 89 -1.27 5.62 4.76
N GLU A 90 -2.21 5.17 3.94
CA GLU A 90 -2.43 5.68 2.58
C GLU A 90 -3.93 5.78 2.26
N ARG A 91 -4.51 6.97 2.52
CA ARG A 91 -5.97 7.16 2.47
C ARG A 91 -6.55 7.11 1.04
N ALA A 92 -5.75 7.34 0.02
CA ALA A 92 -6.14 7.29 -1.39
C ALA A 92 -4.98 6.71 -2.23
N PRO A 93 -4.75 5.39 -2.16
CA PRO A 93 -3.64 4.77 -2.87
C PRO A 93 -3.84 4.89 -4.38
N ALA A 94 -2.75 5.11 -5.12
CA ALA A 94 -2.78 5.18 -6.59
C ALA A 94 -2.79 3.78 -7.23
N ARG A 95 -2.24 2.78 -6.55
CA ARG A 95 -2.22 1.38 -6.97
C ARG A 95 -2.44 0.47 -5.77
N ILE A 96 -3.20 -0.59 -5.98
CA ILE A 96 -3.35 -1.66 -5.00
C ILE A 96 -3.23 -3.04 -5.65
N VAL A 97 -3.00 -4.04 -4.80
CA VAL A 97 -3.25 -5.44 -5.08
C VAL A 97 -4.19 -5.97 -4.00
N VAL A 98 -5.27 -6.62 -4.42
CA VAL A 98 -6.12 -7.44 -3.55
C VAL A 98 -5.65 -8.89 -3.69
N LEU A 99 -5.30 -9.53 -2.58
CA LEU A 99 -4.69 -10.86 -2.54
C LEU A 99 -5.53 -11.80 -1.67
N ALA A 100 -6.01 -12.90 -2.25
CA ALA A 100 -6.66 -13.97 -1.50
C ALA A 100 -5.64 -14.88 -0.82
N GLN A 101 -6.07 -15.60 0.21
CA GLN A 101 -5.24 -16.62 0.87
C GLN A 101 -4.82 -17.76 -0.09
N THR A 102 -5.60 -18.00 -1.15
CA THR A 102 -5.30 -18.97 -2.23
C THR A 102 -4.13 -18.55 -3.11
N GLY A 103 -3.70 -17.29 -3.05
CA GLY A 103 -2.70 -16.68 -3.92
C GLY A 103 -3.26 -16.02 -5.18
N GLU A 104 -4.59 -16.05 -5.38
CA GLU A 104 -5.25 -15.27 -6.43
C GLU A 104 -5.12 -13.78 -6.13
N GLN A 105 -4.92 -12.98 -7.18
CA GLN A 105 -4.67 -11.55 -7.02
C GLN A 105 -5.34 -10.71 -8.10
N ALA A 106 -5.84 -9.54 -7.70
CA ALA A 106 -6.36 -8.53 -8.60
C ALA A 106 -5.64 -7.19 -8.36
N ALA A 107 -5.02 -6.65 -9.41
CA ALA A 107 -4.26 -5.40 -9.33
C ALA A 107 -5.00 -4.27 -10.04
N PHE A 108 -5.02 -3.09 -9.43
CA PHE A 108 -5.74 -1.93 -9.95
C PHE A 108 -4.90 -0.66 -9.88
N GLU A 109 -5.05 0.19 -10.89
CA GLU A 109 -4.80 1.63 -10.78
C GLU A 109 -6.06 2.31 -10.26
N LEU A 110 -5.87 3.32 -9.41
CA LEU A 110 -6.95 4.03 -8.74
C LEU A 110 -6.81 5.53 -8.97
N GLU A 111 -7.94 6.17 -9.22
CA GLU A 111 -8.09 7.63 -9.22
C GLU A 111 -8.73 8.01 -7.88
N ASP A 112 -8.04 8.80 -7.05
CA ASP A 112 -8.48 9.20 -5.71
C ASP A 112 -8.91 8.02 -4.81
N GLY A 113 -8.15 6.92 -4.85
CA GLY A 113 -8.44 5.71 -4.08
C GLY A 113 -9.64 4.91 -4.62
N ARG A 114 -10.04 5.11 -5.89
CA ARG A 114 -11.13 4.36 -6.52
C ARG A 114 -10.76 3.80 -7.89
N ALA A 115 -11.06 2.53 -8.12
CA ALA A 115 -11.08 1.88 -9.42
C ALA A 115 -12.52 1.88 -9.98
N LEU A 116 -12.70 2.26 -11.24
CA LEU A 116 -13.97 2.17 -11.95
C LEU A 116 -14.00 0.89 -12.80
N GLN A 117 -15.08 0.12 -12.74
CA GLN A 117 -15.21 -1.14 -13.48
C GLN A 117 -15.04 -0.95 -15.00
N THR A 118 -15.47 0.20 -15.55
CA THR A 118 -15.34 0.52 -16.98
C THR A 118 -13.92 0.80 -17.44
N LYS A 119 -13.03 1.15 -16.51
CA LYS A 119 -11.62 1.46 -16.78
C LYS A 119 -10.69 0.30 -16.37
N ALA A 120 -11.15 -0.56 -15.46
CA ALA A 120 -10.41 -1.71 -14.99
C ALA A 120 -10.29 -2.79 -16.06
N ASP A 121 -9.23 -3.58 -15.97
CA ASP A 121 -9.13 -4.81 -16.76
C ASP A 121 -10.29 -5.77 -16.36
N PRO A 122 -11.05 -6.32 -17.33
CA PRO A 122 -12.20 -7.17 -17.03
C PRO A 122 -11.85 -8.43 -16.24
N GLU A 123 -10.67 -9.03 -16.48
CA GLU A 123 -10.22 -10.22 -15.77
C GLU A 123 -9.85 -9.85 -14.33
N ALA A 124 -9.10 -8.77 -14.12
CA ALA A 124 -8.79 -8.27 -12.78
C ALA A 124 -10.07 -7.94 -11.97
N TRP A 125 -11.08 -7.32 -12.60
CA TRP A 125 -12.36 -7.06 -11.95
C TRP A 125 -13.10 -8.34 -11.57
N ALA A 126 -13.17 -9.31 -12.48
CA ALA A 126 -13.78 -10.61 -12.19
C ALA A 126 -13.05 -11.35 -11.07
N THR A 127 -11.71 -11.30 -11.05
CA THR A 127 -10.90 -11.85 -9.96
C THR A 127 -11.16 -11.15 -8.64
N LEU A 128 -11.29 -9.82 -8.61
CA LEU A 128 -11.67 -9.10 -7.39
C LEU A 128 -13.01 -9.60 -6.84
N VAL A 129 -14.05 -9.64 -7.68
CA VAL A 129 -15.38 -10.12 -7.26
C VAL A 129 -15.31 -11.56 -6.76
N ALA A 130 -14.56 -12.43 -7.44
CA ALA A 130 -14.34 -13.81 -7.02
C ALA A 130 -13.63 -13.92 -5.67
N ILE A 131 -12.57 -13.14 -5.44
CA ILE A 131 -11.85 -13.10 -4.15
C ILE A 131 -12.83 -12.74 -3.03
N LEU A 132 -13.56 -11.63 -3.19
CA LEU A 132 -14.47 -11.13 -2.14
C LEU A 132 -15.67 -12.07 -1.91
N GLY A 133 -16.15 -12.75 -2.96
CA GLY A 133 -17.28 -13.68 -2.90
C GLY A 133 -16.93 -15.09 -2.44
N SER A 134 -15.65 -15.45 -2.31
CA SER A 134 -15.21 -16.80 -1.94
C SER A 134 -14.28 -16.86 -0.72
N SER A 135 -13.66 -15.74 -0.34
CA SER A 135 -12.67 -15.69 0.73
C SER A 135 -13.19 -14.90 1.94
N THR A 136 -13.10 -15.51 3.13
CA THR A 136 -13.27 -14.81 4.41
C THR A 136 -11.99 -14.12 4.89
N GLU A 137 -10.87 -14.35 4.19
CA GLU A 137 -9.57 -13.74 4.48
C GLU A 137 -8.92 -13.26 3.18
N PHE A 138 -8.57 -11.98 3.13
CA PHE A 138 -7.86 -11.38 2.00
C PHE A 138 -7.08 -10.14 2.43
N ALA A 139 -6.03 -9.79 1.70
CA ALA A 139 -5.24 -8.58 1.95
C ALA A 139 -5.45 -7.54 0.86
N VAL A 140 -5.38 -6.26 1.24
CA VAL A 140 -5.30 -5.12 0.32
C VAL A 140 -3.97 -4.42 0.58
N VAL A 141 -3.13 -4.40 -0.44
CA VAL A 141 -1.73 -3.96 -0.36
C VAL A 141 -1.50 -2.81 -1.33
N SER A 142 -0.89 -1.73 -0.86
CA SER A 142 -0.42 -0.61 -1.66
C SER A 142 1.12 -0.50 -1.58
N ALA A 143 1.69 0.58 -2.12
CA ALA A 143 3.12 0.83 -2.01
C ALA A 143 3.57 1.19 -0.58
N HIS A 144 2.65 1.70 0.25
CA HIS A 144 2.95 2.28 1.55
C HIS A 144 2.17 1.66 2.71
N ASP A 145 1.23 0.75 2.43
CA ASP A 145 0.39 0.14 3.44
C ASP A 145 -0.09 -1.26 3.05
N ALA A 146 -0.48 -2.04 4.04
CA ALA A 146 -1.08 -3.35 3.85
C ALA A 146 -2.06 -3.66 4.99
N VAL A 147 -3.29 -4.02 4.61
CA VAL A 147 -4.35 -4.42 5.54
C VAL A 147 -4.87 -5.79 5.17
N THR A 148 -4.82 -6.74 6.09
CA THR A 148 -5.50 -8.03 6.00
C THR A 148 -6.87 -7.94 6.65
N TRP A 149 -7.89 -8.40 5.94
CA TRP A 149 -9.28 -8.44 6.38
C TRP A 149 -9.68 -9.88 6.68
N ASN A 150 -10.11 -10.14 7.92
CA ASN A 150 -10.79 -11.37 8.33
C ASN A 150 -12.28 -11.02 8.53
N VAL A 151 -13.07 -11.34 7.51
CA VAL A 151 -14.51 -11.06 7.50
C VAL A 151 -15.31 -12.25 8.05
N GLY A 152 -16.42 -11.97 8.73
CA GLY A 152 -17.28 -13.01 9.30
C GLY A 152 -17.93 -13.92 8.27
N ASP A 153 -18.28 -13.36 7.10
CA ASP A 153 -18.87 -14.05 5.97
C ASP A 153 -18.31 -13.48 4.66
N VAL A 154 -18.27 -14.30 3.61
CA VAL A 154 -17.93 -13.85 2.24
C VAL A 154 -18.94 -12.81 1.76
N LEU A 155 -18.55 -11.98 0.80
CA LEU A 155 -19.47 -11.03 0.21
C LEU A 155 -20.58 -11.78 -0.56
N ALA A 156 -21.81 -11.70 -0.05
CA ALA A 156 -22.97 -12.29 -0.70
C ALA A 156 -23.66 -11.29 -1.63
N GLY A 157 -23.99 -11.73 -2.86
CA GLY A 157 -24.75 -10.95 -3.84
C GLY A 157 -23.95 -10.71 -5.12
N PRO A 158 -24.59 -10.63 -6.30
CA PRO A 158 -23.88 -10.67 -7.57
C PRO A 158 -23.34 -9.28 -7.89
N CYS A 159 -22.02 -9.16 -7.81
CA CYS A 159 -21.29 -8.19 -8.63
C CYS A 159 -20.93 -8.79 -10.00
N ASP A 160 -21.55 -9.92 -10.33
CA ASP A 160 -21.52 -10.66 -11.60
C ASP A 160 -22.55 -10.11 -12.60
#